data_AF-C5LF55-F1
#
_entry.id   AF-C5LF55-F1
#
_cell.length_a   1.000
_cell.length_b   1.000
_cell.length_c   1.000
_cell.angle_alpha   90.00
_cell.angle_beta   90.00
_cell.angle_gamma   90.00
#
_symmetry.space_group_name_H-M   'P 1'
#
loop_
_entity.id
_entity.type
_entity.pdbx_description
1 polymer ?
#
loop_
_entity_poly.entity_id
_entity_poly.type
_entity_poly.pdbx_seq_one_letter_code
_entity_poly.pdbx_strand_id
1 'polypeptide(L)'
;MESTLTGSRTRSLSDPDLPQLLPVPSRPHSSYEPKVVSESYTQFEPDLVEAMTAALGIDAESQQQFLWLVRDCLLALKDSGWTCAISKPRADVTDLTYTNVVSQETRSSHSIVEDHRLLAERLMLESAELEQKRKDRLYLIKELVYNHISGVKDVRKAATPKIMERLLEYLGIDVHTESFLIRRVRQMLEGVYFTVKHLGGLHYVSVDTIVDVHALIVQLALERAEFMKKVSPSGLL
;
A
#
# COMPACT_ATOMS: atom_id res chain seq x y z
N MET A 1 50.37 5.42 -64.20
CA MET A 1 48.93 5.75 -64.24
C MET A 1 48.59 6.47 -62.95
N GLU A 2 48.18 7.73 -63.11
CA GLU A 2 47.22 8.49 -62.29
C GLU A 2 47.36 8.42 -60.76
N SER A 3 47.97 9.39 -60.08
CA SER A 3 47.52 10.79 -59.81
C SER A 3 46.63 10.94 -58.57
N THR A 4 47.18 11.67 -57.57
CA THR A 4 46.53 12.69 -56.71
C THR A 4 45.48 12.18 -55.70
N LEU A 5 45.36 12.62 -54.43
CA LEU A 5 45.47 13.93 -53.78
C LEU A 5 45.78 13.69 -52.29
N THR A 6 46.88 14.19 -51.72
CA THR A 6 46.92 15.41 -50.89
C THR A 6 45.64 15.75 -50.12
N GLY A 7 45.64 15.46 -48.82
CA GLY A 7 44.77 16.06 -47.81
C GLY A 7 45.61 16.59 -46.66
N SER A 8 46.40 17.64 -46.93
CA SER A 8 47.10 18.41 -45.91
C SER A 8 46.08 19.12 -45.01
N ARG A 9 45.99 18.72 -43.74
CA ARG A 9 45.64 19.66 -42.68
C ARG A 9 46.92 20.01 -41.93
N THR A 10 47.40 21.18 -42.30
CA THR A 10 48.36 22.03 -41.58
C THR A 10 48.31 21.82 -40.08
N ARG A 11 49.46 21.44 -39.51
CA ARG A 11 49.76 21.62 -38.08
C ARG A 11 49.52 23.09 -37.72
N SER A 12 48.45 23.38 -37.01
CA SER A 12 48.33 24.63 -36.27
C SER A 12 49.34 24.56 -35.13
N LEU A 13 50.35 25.40 -35.26
CA LEU A 13 51.53 25.53 -34.43
C LEU A 13 51.17 26.26 -33.12
N SER A 14 50.27 25.72 -32.31
CA SER A 14 49.87 26.32 -31.02
C SER A 14 48.95 25.40 -30.20
N ASP A 15 49.40 24.20 -29.90
CA ASP A 15 48.87 23.47 -28.74
C ASP A 15 50.07 23.01 -27.91
N PRO A 16 50.17 23.40 -26.63
CA PRO A 16 51.24 22.91 -25.77
C PRO A 16 51.06 21.40 -25.63
N ASP A 17 52.14 20.63 -25.86
CA ASP A 17 52.19 19.19 -25.64
C ASP A 17 51.70 18.86 -24.21
N LEU A 18 50.41 18.54 -24.09
CA LEU A 18 49.86 18.03 -22.85
C LEU A 18 50.53 16.68 -22.59
N PRO A 19 51.22 16.49 -21.45
CA PRO A 19 51.71 15.18 -21.09
C PRO A 19 50.49 14.26 -21.01
N GLN A 20 50.57 13.09 -21.69
CA GLN A 20 49.58 12.03 -21.60
C GLN A 20 49.20 11.83 -20.13
N LEU A 21 47.98 12.25 -19.78
CA LEU A 21 47.44 12.04 -18.45
C LEU A 21 47.41 10.52 -18.24
N LEU A 22 48.19 10.07 -17.25
CA LEU A 22 48.14 8.69 -16.76
C LEU A 22 46.66 8.29 -16.59
N PRO A 23 46.25 7.08 -17.01
CA PRO A 23 44.88 6.65 -16.81
C PRO A 23 44.58 6.72 -15.32
N VAL A 24 43.66 7.62 -14.96
CA VAL A 24 43.18 7.77 -13.60
C VAL A 24 42.65 6.39 -13.19
N PRO A 25 43.11 5.79 -12.07
CA PRO A 25 42.61 4.49 -11.66
C PRO A 25 41.10 4.58 -11.57
N SER A 26 40.43 3.70 -12.33
CA SER A 26 38.98 3.58 -12.34
C SER A 26 38.53 3.57 -10.90
N ARG A 27 37.70 4.55 -10.51
CA ARG A 27 37.05 4.57 -9.21
C ARG A 27 36.47 3.17 -9.00
N PRO A 28 36.80 2.44 -7.92
CA PRO A 28 36.07 1.22 -7.62
C PRO A 28 34.61 1.66 -7.46
N HIS A 29 33.77 1.21 -8.39
CA HIS A 29 32.34 1.41 -8.28
C HIS A 29 31.94 0.88 -6.90
N SER A 30 31.41 1.76 -6.06
CA SER A 30 30.75 1.39 -4.81
C SER A 30 29.50 0.59 -5.17
N SER A 31 29.69 -0.67 -5.54
CA SER A 31 28.66 -1.68 -5.79
C SER A 31 28.69 -2.69 -4.66
N TYR A 32 28.58 -2.20 -3.42
CA TYR A 32 27.98 -2.96 -2.33
C TYR A 32 26.50 -2.59 -2.22
N GLU A 33 25.79 -2.57 -3.36
CA GLU A 33 24.40 -3.01 -3.28
C GLU A 33 24.49 -4.54 -3.31
N PRO A 34 24.02 -5.25 -2.26
CA PRO A 34 23.89 -6.68 -2.38
C PRO A 34 23.04 -6.90 -3.62
N LYS A 35 23.61 -7.53 -4.66
CA LYS A 35 22.80 -8.14 -5.70
C LYS A 35 21.84 -9.03 -4.92
N VAL A 36 20.58 -8.61 -4.83
CA VAL A 36 19.50 -9.48 -4.38
C VAL A 36 19.61 -10.64 -5.35
N VAL A 37 20.20 -11.74 -4.88
CA VAL A 37 20.13 -13.01 -5.58
C VAL A 37 18.63 -13.20 -5.69
N SER A 38 18.09 -13.00 -6.89
CA SER A 38 16.70 -13.30 -7.16
C SER A 38 16.57 -14.77 -6.82
N GLU A 39 16.05 -15.06 -5.62
CA GLU A 39 15.67 -16.42 -5.25
C GLU A 39 14.82 -16.88 -6.43
N SER A 40 15.24 -17.98 -7.06
CA SER A 40 14.45 -18.61 -8.10
C SER A 40 13.10 -18.91 -7.44
N TYR A 41 12.10 -18.05 -7.69
CA TYR A 41 10.77 -18.21 -7.16
C TYR A 41 10.38 -19.66 -7.47
N THR A 42 10.06 -20.44 -6.44
CA THR A 42 9.59 -21.81 -6.65
C THR A 42 8.30 -21.67 -7.47
N GLN A 43 8.40 -21.90 -8.77
CA GLN A 43 7.25 -21.88 -9.66
C GLN A 43 6.51 -23.18 -9.41
N PHE A 44 5.33 -23.07 -8.81
CA PHE A 44 4.40 -24.19 -8.69
C PHE A 44 3.67 -24.36 -10.03
N GLU A 45 3.34 -25.59 -10.38
CA GLU A 45 2.56 -25.90 -11.59
C GLU A 45 1.23 -25.12 -11.59
N PRO A 46 0.82 -24.50 -12.71
CA PRO A 46 -0.37 -23.66 -12.75
C PRO A 46 -1.64 -24.41 -12.36
N ASP A 47 -1.78 -25.67 -12.80
CA ASP A 47 -2.91 -26.53 -12.45
C ASP A 47 -3.00 -26.80 -10.95
N LEU A 48 -1.84 -26.89 -10.27
CA LEU A 48 -1.78 -27.09 -8.82
C LEU A 48 -2.17 -25.80 -8.07
N VAL A 49 -1.74 -24.64 -8.59
CA VAL A 49 -2.14 -23.34 -8.05
C VAL A 49 -3.65 -23.17 -8.19
N GLU A 50 -4.23 -23.51 -9.33
CA GLU A 50 -5.68 -23.44 -9.56
C GLU A 50 -6.45 -24.38 -8.60
N ALA A 51 -6.00 -25.63 -8.47
CA ALA A 51 -6.61 -26.58 -7.54
C ALA A 51 -6.50 -26.11 -6.07
N MET A 52 -5.38 -25.53 -5.66
CA MET A 52 -5.22 -24.98 -4.31
C MET A 52 -6.05 -23.70 -4.11
N THR A 53 -6.22 -22.88 -5.14
CA THR A 53 -7.07 -21.69 -5.12
C THR A 53 -8.52 -22.09 -4.88
N ALA A 54 -9.00 -23.12 -5.57
CA ALA A 54 -10.32 -23.72 -5.35
C ALA A 54 -10.45 -24.33 -3.95
N ALA A 55 -9.43 -25.05 -3.46
CA ALA A 55 -9.44 -25.63 -2.12
C ALA A 55 -9.49 -24.60 -0.98
N LEU A 56 -8.89 -23.42 -1.18
CA LEU A 56 -8.96 -22.29 -0.25
C LEU A 56 -10.25 -21.47 -0.40
N GLY A 57 -11.10 -21.78 -1.39
CA GLY A 57 -12.34 -21.05 -1.66
C GLY A 57 -12.14 -19.65 -2.20
N ILE A 58 -10.97 -19.38 -2.81
CA ILE A 58 -10.63 -18.09 -3.39
C ILE A 58 -11.07 -18.09 -4.86
N ASP A 59 -11.71 -17.03 -5.31
CA ASP A 59 -12.00 -16.83 -6.73
C ASP A 59 -10.84 -16.08 -7.41
N ALA A 60 -10.10 -16.76 -8.29
CA ALA A 60 -8.91 -16.23 -8.92
C ALA A 60 -9.17 -14.96 -9.77
N GLU A 61 -10.39 -14.82 -10.33
CA GLU A 61 -10.73 -13.68 -11.19
C GLU A 61 -11.09 -12.44 -10.37
N SER A 62 -11.97 -12.60 -9.37
CA SER A 62 -12.43 -11.47 -8.56
C SER A 62 -11.49 -11.10 -7.40
N GLN A 63 -10.67 -12.05 -6.93
CA GLN A 63 -9.89 -11.90 -5.69
C GLN A 63 -8.37 -12.11 -5.89
N GLN A 64 -7.82 -11.53 -6.96
CA GLN A 64 -6.38 -11.60 -7.27
C GLN A 64 -5.47 -11.18 -6.10
N GLN A 65 -5.93 -10.28 -5.25
CA GLN A 65 -5.23 -9.81 -4.06
C GLN A 65 -4.96 -10.88 -3.00
N PHE A 66 -5.63 -12.03 -3.06
CA PHE A 66 -5.45 -13.14 -2.11
C PHE A 66 -4.61 -14.30 -2.68
N LEU A 67 -4.12 -14.20 -3.91
CA LEU A 67 -3.28 -15.24 -4.52
C LEU A 67 -1.96 -15.49 -3.77
N TRP A 68 -1.50 -14.54 -2.96
CA TRP A 68 -0.35 -14.75 -2.08
C TRP A 68 -0.62 -15.82 -1.00
N LEU A 69 -1.86 -16.00 -0.54
CA LEU A 69 -2.21 -17.05 0.42
C LEU A 69 -2.04 -18.44 -0.18
N VAL A 70 -2.36 -18.60 -1.47
CA VAL A 70 -2.18 -19.85 -2.21
C VAL A 70 -0.70 -20.22 -2.23
N ARG A 71 0.16 -19.25 -2.51
CA ARG A 71 1.62 -19.42 -2.49
C ARG A 71 2.11 -19.78 -1.09
N ASP A 72 1.70 -19.05 -0.07
CA ASP A 72 2.15 -19.28 1.31
C ASP A 72 1.71 -20.65 1.83
N CYS A 73 0.49 -21.09 1.49
CA CYS A 73 0.00 -22.43 1.81
C CYS A 73 0.87 -23.53 1.15
N LEU A 74 1.18 -23.38 -0.14
CA LEU A 74 2.02 -24.34 -0.87
C LEU A 74 3.46 -24.38 -0.33
N LEU A 75 4.01 -23.22 0.07
CA LEU A 75 5.32 -23.13 0.71
C LEU A 75 5.30 -23.80 2.09
N ALA A 76 4.29 -23.54 2.91
CA ALA A 76 4.15 -24.16 4.23
C ALA A 76 4.02 -25.70 4.14
N LEU A 77 3.33 -26.22 3.13
CA LEU A 77 3.27 -27.66 2.86
C LEU A 77 4.65 -28.22 2.46
N LYS A 78 5.37 -27.52 1.57
CA LYS A 78 6.72 -27.93 1.16
C LYS A 78 7.70 -27.93 2.34
N ASP A 79 7.69 -26.89 3.17
CA ASP A 79 8.56 -26.73 4.34
C ASP A 79 8.28 -27.80 5.40
N SER A 80 7.04 -28.27 5.51
CA SER A 80 6.65 -29.38 6.39
C SER A 80 6.87 -30.77 5.76
N GLY A 81 7.46 -30.84 4.56
CA GLY A 81 7.79 -32.09 3.88
C GLY A 81 6.60 -32.79 3.22
N TRP A 82 5.56 -32.04 2.86
CA TRP A 82 4.37 -32.54 2.16
C TRP A 82 4.35 -32.11 0.69
N THR A 83 3.98 -33.04 -0.18
CA THR A 83 3.75 -32.80 -1.61
C THR A 83 2.28 -32.90 -1.94
N CYS A 84 1.82 -31.99 -2.79
CA CYS A 84 0.43 -31.89 -3.22
C CYS A 84 0.29 -32.48 -4.62
N ALA A 85 -0.68 -33.36 -4.83
CA ALA A 85 -1.01 -33.90 -6.13
C ALA A 85 -2.52 -33.79 -6.36
N ILE A 86 -2.88 -33.44 -7.60
CA ILE A 86 -4.28 -33.38 -8.03
C ILE A 86 -4.77 -34.82 -8.18
N SER A 87 -5.78 -35.20 -7.39
CA SER A 87 -6.47 -36.46 -7.61
C SER A 87 -7.52 -36.28 -8.71
N LYS A 88 -7.91 -37.38 -9.38
CA LYS A 88 -8.67 -37.33 -10.64
C LYS A 88 -9.87 -36.37 -10.54
N PRO A 89 -10.02 -35.41 -11.47
CA PRO A 89 -11.09 -34.44 -11.43
C PRO A 89 -12.44 -35.14 -11.54
N ARG A 90 -13.31 -34.95 -10.55
CA ARG A 90 -14.67 -35.49 -10.56
C ARG A 90 -15.62 -34.34 -10.84
N ALA A 91 -15.90 -34.11 -12.12
CA ALA A 91 -16.85 -33.17 -12.74
C ALA A 91 -16.80 -31.69 -12.29
N ASP A 92 -16.76 -31.38 -10.99
CA ASP A 92 -16.78 -30.01 -10.42
C ASP A 92 -15.91 -29.86 -9.16
N VAL A 93 -15.15 -30.88 -8.74
CA VAL A 93 -14.27 -30.82 -7.55
C VAL A 93 -12.86 -31.31 -7.89
N THR A 94 -11.88 -30.44 -7.73
CA THR A 94 -10.45 -30.75 -7.75
C THR A 94 -10.01 -31.23 -6.37
N ASP A 95 -10.21 -32.51 -6.11
CA ASP A 95 -9.76 -33.13 -4.86
C ASP A 95 -8.23 -33.17 -4.82
N LEU A 96 -7.63 -32.54 -3.81
CA LEU A 96 -6.19 -32.57 -3.56
C LEU A 96 -5.82 -33.76 -2.68
N THR A 97 -4.71 -34.42 -3.02
CA THR A 97 -4.09 -35.45 -2.19
C THR A 97 -2.74 -34.97 -1.69
N TYR A 98 -2.51 -35.13 -0.40
CA TYR A 98 -1.30 -34.70 0.29
C TYR A 98 -0.49 -35.94 0.65
N THR A 99 0.76 -35.97 0.22
CA THR A 99 1.68 -37.10 0.45
C THR A 99 2.89 -36.62 1.23
N ASN A 100 3.20 -37.28 2.33
CA ASN A 100 4.40 -36.95 3.10
C ASN A 100 5.63 -37.57 2.42
N VAL A 101 6.67 -36.77 2.19
CA VAL A 101 7.89 -37.19 1.48
C VAL A 101 8.66 -38.26 2.26
N VAL A 102 8.61 -38.24 3.60
CA VAL A 102 9.38 -39.15 4.46
C VAL A 102 8.57 -40.37 4.87
N SER A 103 7.33 -40.19 5.31
CA SER A 103 6.49 -41.29 5.82
C SER A 103 5.66 -42.00 4.76
N GLN A 104 5.59 -41.47 3.53
CA GLN A 104 4.69 -41.92 2.46
C GLN A 104 3.21 -41.96 2.87
N GLU A 105 2.85 -41.23 3.92
CA GLU A 105 1.47 -41.12 4.36
C GLU A 105 0.68 -40.25 3.38
N THR A 106 -0.47 -40.77 2.92
CA THR A 106 -1.38 -40.04 2.03
C THR A 106 -2.61 -39.59 2.81
N ARG A 107 -2.94 -38.30 2.72
CA ARG A 107 -4.12 -37.69 3.33
C ARG A 107 -4.94 -36.93 2.29
N SER A 108 -6.26 -36.94 2.44
CA SER A 108 -7.19 -36.13 1.65
C SER A 108 -7.45 -34.75 2.25
N SER A 109 -7.07 -34.54 3.52
CA SER A 109 -7.17 -33.25 4.21
C SER A 109 -5.89 -32.98 4.99
N HIS A 110 -5.52 -31.69 5.09
CA HIS A 110 -4.30 -31.27 5.77
C HIS A 110 -4.56 -30.05 6.65
N SER A 111 -4.07 -30.06 7.89
CA SER A 111 -4.31 -28.98 8.85
C SER A 111 -3.81 -27.63 8.36
N ILE A 112 -2.62 -27.57 7.75
CA ILE A 112 -2.08 -26.35 7.14
C ILE A 112 -3.06 -25.77 6.11
N VAL A 113 -3.69 -26.59 5.27
CA VAL A 113 -4.63 -26.11 4.26
C VAL A 113 -5.91 -25.58 4.91
N GLU A 114 -6.42 -26.26 5.94
CA GLU A 114 -7.56 -25.78 6.71
C GLU A 114 -7.28 -24.45 7.42
N ASP A 115 -6.11 -24.29 8.03
CA ASP A 115 -5.70 -23.06 8.70
C ASP A 115 -5.66 -21.89 7.69
N HIS A 116 -5.11 -22.12 6.50
CA HIS A 116 -5.06 -21.12 5.43
C HIS A 116 -6.44 -20.86 4.82
N ARG A 117 -7.34 -21.85 4.77
CA ARG A 117 -8.72 -21.69 4.34
C ARG A 117 -9.50 -20.80 5.31
N LEU A 118 -9.38 -21.04 6.61
CA LEU A 118 -9.99 -20.20 7.65
C LEU A 118 -9.43 -18.77 7.62
N LEU A 119 -8.12 -18.63 7.39
CA LEU A 119 -7.49 -17.32 7.22
C LEU A 119 -8.05 -16.59 5.98
N ALA A 120 -8.17 -17.29 4.84
CA ALA A 120 -8.72 -16.73 3.62
C ALA A 120 -10.18 -16.27 3.82
N GLU A 121 -11.02 -17.10 4.43
CA GLU A 121 -12.41 -16.76 4.77
C GLU A 121 -12.49 -15.49 5.61
N ARG A 122 -11.66 -15.39 6.66
CA ARG A 122 -11.61 -14.20 7.51
C ARG A 122 -11.17 -12.95 6.75
N LEU A 123 -10.11 -13.05 5.94
CA LEU A 123 -9.61 -11.92 5.16
C LEU A 123 -10.62 -11.46 4.11
N MET A 124 -11.35 -12.39 3.48
CA MET A 124 -12.43 -12.07 2.56
C MET A 124 -13.54 -11.29 3.25
N LEU A 125 -14.01 -11.75 4.42
CA LEU A 125 -15.01 -11.04 5.21
C LEU A 125 -14.52 -9.63 5.63
N GLU A 126 -13.31 -9.52 6.17
CA GLU A 126 -12.73 -8.23 6.55
C GLU A 126 -12.57 -7.30 5.33
N SER A 127 -12.21 -7.83 4.16
CA SER A 127 -12.10 -7.04 2.93
C SER A 127 -13.46 -6.51 2.46
N ALA A 128 -14.51 -7.33 2.53
CA ALA A 128 -15.87 -6.92 2.18
C ALA A 128 -16.40 -5.85 3.15
N GLU A 129 -16.12 -5.99 4.44
CA GLU A 129 -16.43 -4.97 5.44
C GLU A 129 -15.69 -3.65 5.16
N LEU A 130 -14.40 -3.72 4.82
CA LEU A 130 -13.61 -2.53 4.48
C LEU A 130 -14.12 -1.86 3.20
N GLU A 131 -14.51 -2.61 2.19
CA GLU A 131 -15.14 -2.07 0.99
C GLU A 131 -16.47 -1.39 1.30
N GLN A 132 -17.28 -1.96 2.18
CA GLN A 132 -18.51 -1.33 2.65
C GLN A 132 -18.22 -0.05 3.43
N LYS A 133 -17.24 -0.07 4.34
CA LYS A 133 -16.80 1.11 5.11
C LYS A 133 -16.27 2.22 4.20
N ARG A 134 -15.56 1.88 3.11
CA ARG A 134 -15.06 2.86 2.13
C ARG A 134 -16.18 3.60 1.38
N LYS A 135 -17.41 3.09 1.39
CA LYS A 135 -18.57 3.84 0.88
C LYS A 135 -19.03 4.93 1.85
N ASP A 136 -18.68 4.82 3.13
CA ASP A 136 -18.98 5.83 4.14
C ASP A 136 -17.96 6.97 4.09
N ARG A 137 -18.47 8.17 3.83
CA ARG A 137 -17.70 9.42 3.81
C ARG A 137 -16.99 9.68 5.14
N LEU A 138 -17.61 9.32 6.26
CA LEU A 138 -17.02 9.54 7.58
C LEU A 138 -15.80 8.64 7.79
N TYR A 139 -15.88 7.39 7.35
CA TYR A 139 -14.75 6.47 7.37
C TYR A 139 -13.61 6.95 6.47
N LEU A 140 -13.91 7.46 5.28
CA LEU A 140 -12.90 8.03 4.39
C LEU A 140 -12.14 9.21 5.01
N ILE A 141 -12.84 10.09 5.76
CA ILE A 141 -12.20 11.17 6.52
C ILE A 141 -11.24 10.59 7.57
N LYS A 142 -11.69 9.60 8.34
CA LYS A 142 -10.86 8.94 9.36
C LYS A 142 -9.61 8.28 8.75
N GLU A 143 -9.79 7.51 7.67
CA GLU A 143 -8.70 6.82 6.96
C GLU A 143 -7.69 7.84 6.40
N LEU A 144 -8.18 8.94 5.83
CA LEU A 144 -7.34 10.01 5.28
C LEU A 144 -6.53 10.72 6.37
N VAL A 145 -7.15 11.04 7.52
CA VAL A 145 -6.45 11.63 8.67
C VAL A 145 -5.41 10.64 9.22
N TYR A 146 -5.78 9.37 9.39
CA TYR A 146 -4.88 8.32 9.88
C TYR A 146 -3.65 8.16 9.02
N ASN A 147 -3.83 7.95 7.72
CA ASN A 147 -2.73 7.76 6.79
C ASN A 147 -1.82 8.98 6.74
N HIS A 148 -2.38 10.19 6.78
CA HIS A 148 -1.58 11.42 6.79
C HIS A 148 -0.77 11.57 8.08
N ILE A 149 -1.43 11.51 9.24
CA ILE A 149 -0.76 11.66 10.55
C ILE A 149 0.30 10.59 10.78
N SER A 150 0.08 9.38 10.26
CA SER A 150 1.03 8.27 10.40
C SER A 150 2.42 8.58 9.80
N GLY A 151 2.45 9.30 8.68
CA GLY A 151 3.68 9.70 7.98
C GLY A 151 4.29 11.00 8.50
N VAL A 152 3.61 11.72 9.39
CA VAL A 152 4.00 13.06 9.81
C VAL A 152 4.93 13.02 11.03
N LYS A 153 6.14 13.56 10.86
CA LYS A 153 7.12 13.72 11.95
C LYS A 153 7.01 15.08 12.64
N ASP A 154 6.54 16.11 11.95
CA ASP A 154 6.49 17.51 12.42
C ASP A 154 5.06 18.05 12.37
N VAL A 155 4.60 18.69 13.46
CA VAL A 155 3.28 19.35 13.58
C VAL A 155 3.01 20.30 12.42
N ARG A 156 4.03 21.03 11.93
CA ARG A 156 3.85 21.99 10.82
C ARG A 156 3.40 21.30 9.52
N LYS A 157 3.64 20.00 9.41
CA LYS A 157 3.23 19.15 8.29
C LYS A 157 1.94 18.38 8.60
N ALA A 158 1.33 18.55 9.77
CA ALA A 158 0.05 17.93 10.10
C ALA A 158 -1.09 18.48 9.25
N ALA A 159 -1.09 19.79 8.95
CA ALA A 159 -2.10 20.45 8.13
C ALA A 159 -1.50 21.00 6.81
N THR A 160 -1.12 20.10 5.89
CA THR A 160 -0.66 20.50 4.56
C THR A 160 -1.84 20.98 3.68
N PRO A 161 -1.60 21.82 2.66
CA PRO A 161 -2.66 22.24 1.74
C PRO A 161 -3.37 21.05 1.08
N LYS A 162 -2.61 20.02 0.67
CA LYS A 162 -3.14 18.82 0.03
C LYS A 162 -4.10 18.02 0.92
N ILE A 163 -3.80 17.87 2.20
CA ILE A 163 -4.71 17.15 3.12
C ILE A 163 -5.93 17.99 3.45
N MET A 164 -5.74 19.31 3.60
CA MET A 164 -6.83 20.25 3.86
C MET A 164 -7.83 20.30 2.71
N GLU A 165 -7.39 20.43 1.46
CA GLU A 165 -8.28 20.42 0.28
C GLU A 165 -9.17 19.17 0.25
N ARG A 166 -8.57 17.99 0.43
CA ARG A 166 -9.33 16.72 0.46
C ARG A 166 -10.30 16.66 1.63
N LEU A 167 -9.90 17.11 2.81
CA LEU A 167 -10.78 17.12 3.98
C LEU A 167 -11.96 18.07 3.80
N LEU A 168 -11.73 19.26 3.25
CA LEU A 168 -12.78 20.24 3.00
C LEU A 168 -13.79 19.69 1.97
N GLU A 169 -13.31 19.03 0.93
CA GLU A 169 -14.15 18.31 -0.04
C GLU A 169 -14.98 17.20 0.65
N TYR A 170 -14.35 16.36 1.48
CA TYR A 170 -15.05 15.33 2.25
C TYR A 170 -15.91 15.89 3.40
N LEU A 171 -15.78 17.14 3.80
CA LEU A 171 -16.66 17.78 4.78
C LEU A 171 -17.76 18.61 4.10
N GLY A 172 -17.64 18.86 2.79
CA GLY A 172 -18.61 19.64 2.02
C GLY A 172 -18.53 21.11 2.38
N ILE A 173 -17.33 21.59 2.68
CA ILE A 173 -17.04 22.98 3.01
C ILE A 173 -16.58 23.65 1.73
N ASP A 174 -17.31 24.67 1.30
CA ASP A 174 -16.88 25.53 0.20
C ASP A 174 -15.89 26.58 0.73
N VAL A 175 -14.66 26.53 0.22
CA VAL A 175 -13.56 27.41 0.63
C VAL A 175 -13.89 28.88 0.41
N HIS A 176 -14.69 29.21 -0.61
CA HIS A 176 -15.00 30.60 -0.95
C HIS A 176 -16.05 31.22 -0.03
N THR A 177 -17.07 30.45 0.35
CA THR A 177 -18.17 30.92 1.19
C THR A 177 -17.94 30.67 2.68
N GLU A 178 -17.22 29.60 3.02
CA GLU A 178 -17.04 29.11 4.39
C GLU A 178 -15.58 29.10 4.84
N SER A 179 -14.78 30.05 4.35
CA SER A 179 -13.35 30.19 4.69
C SER A 179 -13.07 30.23 6.20
N PHE A 180 -14.04 30.70 7.00
CA PHE A 180 -13.94 30.74 8.47
C PHE A 180 -13.85 29.35 9.12
N LEU A 181 -14.36 28.29 8.47
CA LEU A 181 -14.32 26.92 8.98
C LEU A 181 -12.97 26.23 8.77
N ILE A 182 -12.13 26.75 7.87
CA ILE A 182 -10.81 26.16 7.55
C ILE A 182 -9.93 26.11 8.80
N ARG A 183 -10.01 27.13 9.65
CA ARG A 183 -9.27 27.20 10.92
C ARG A 183 -9.63 26.03 11.83
N ARG A 184 -10.91 25.66 11.93
CA ARG A 184 -11.39 24.57 12.78
C ARG A 184 -10.88 23.21 12.29
N VAL A 185 -10.96 22.96 10.98
CA VAL A 185 -10.45 21.72 10.37
C VAL A 185 -8.94 21.58 10.59
N ARG A 186 -8.20 22.69 10.46
CA ARG A 186 -6.76 22.72 10.76
C ARG A 186 -6.47 22.41 12.23
N GLN A 187 -7.19 23.04 13.16
CA GLN A 187 -7.03 22.80 14.60
C GLN A 187 -7.34 21.34 14.97
N MET A 188 -8.32 20.73 14.31
CA MET A 188 -8.60 19.30 14.47
C MET A 188 -7.38 18.46 14.08
N LEU A 189 -6.78 18.68 12.90
CA LEU A 189 -5.60 17.92 12.47
C LEU A 189 -4.41 18.06 13.40
N GLU A 190 -4.13 19.29 13.83
CA GLU A 190 -3.05 19.57 14.78
C GLU A 190 -3.33 18.90 16.13
N GLY A 191 -4.58 18.97 16.62
CA GLY A 191 -5.03 18.30 17.83
C GLY A 191 -4.86 16.77 17.76
N VAL A 192 -5.28 16.16 16.65
CA VAL A 192 -5.11 14.72 16.40
C VAL A 192 -3.62 14.35 16.42
N TYR A 193 -2.76 15.11 15.74
CA TYR A 193 -1.31 14.87 15.78
C TYR A 193 -0.79 14.83 17.22
N PHE A 194 -1.16 15.82 18.05
CA PHE A 194 -0.73 15.86 19.44
C PHE A 194 -1.27 14.69 20.26
N THR A 195 -2.53 14.30 20.07
CA THR A 195 -3.13 13.14 20.73
C THR A 195 -2.37 11.86 20.41
N VAL A 196 -2.09 11.60 19.12
CA VAL A 196 -1.32 10.41 18.71
C VAL A 196 0.08 10.41 19.32
N LYS A 197 0.76 11.57 19.35
CA LYS A 197 2.08 11.68 19.99
C LYS A 197 2.02 11.48 21.50
N HIS A 198 0.99 12.00 22.16
CA HIS A 198 0.82 11.89 23.60
C HIS A 198 0.54 10.44 24.04
N LEU A 199 -0.23 9.70 23.25
CA LEU A 199 -0.54 8.29 23.50
C LEU A 199 0.64 7.33 23.23
N GLY A 200 1.80 7.81 22.79
CA GLY A 200 2.95 6.97 22.49
C GLY A 200 3.01 6.43 21.05
N GLY A 201 2.24 7.03 20.13
CA GLY A 201 2.27 6.74 18.70
C GLY A 201 1.08 5.92 18.20
N LEU A 202 1.17 5.49 16.94
CA LEU A 202 0.08 4.80 16.22
C LEU A 202 -0.26 3.42 16.80
N HIS A 203 0.59 2.83 17.64
CA HIS A 203 0.30 1.53 18.26
C HIS A 203 -0.96 1.56 19.13
N TYR A 204 -1.34 2.74 19.62
CA TYR A 204 -2.48 2.94 20.52
C TYR A 204 -3.68 3.60 19.84
N VAL A 205 -3.58 3.87 18.53
CA VAL A 205 -4.60 4.60 17.78
C VAL A 205 -4.92 3.84 16.52
N SER A 206 -6.20 3.63 16.25
CA SER A 206 -6.71 2.99 15.03
C SER A 206 -7.41 4.02 14.14
N VAL A 207 -7.70 3.64 12.89
CA VAL A 207 -8.52 4.45 11.98
C VAL A 207 -9.86 4.83 12.64
N ASP A 208 -10.50 3.90 13.36
CA ASP A 208 -11.80 4.15 13.97
C ASP A 208 -11.76 5.15 15.13
N THR A 209 -10.61 5.26 15.81
CA THR A 209 -10.44 6.03 17.06
C THR A 209 -9.63 7.31 16.89
N ILE A 210 -8.97 7.51 15.75
CA ILE A 210 -8.06 8.65 15.55
C ILE A 210 -8.76 10.01 15.63
N VAL A 211 -9.99 10.10 15.12
CA VAL A 211 -10.76 11.33 15.09
C VAL A 211 -12.24 11.04 15.22
N ASP A 212 -12.91 11.84 16.05
CA ASP A 212 -14.36 11.87 16.12
C ASP A 212 -14.91 12.83 15.06
N VAL A 213 -15.24 12.28 13.89
CA VAL A 213 -15.79 13.05 12.77
C VAL A 213 -17.19 13.58 13.09
N HIS A 214 -17.98 12.88 13.90
CA HIS A 214 -19.31 13.36 14.29
C HIS A 214 -19.21 14.61 15.16
N ALA A 215 -18.32 14.60 16.16
CA ALA A 215 -18.05 15.77 16.97
C ALA A 215 -17.56 16.95 16.11
N LEU A 216 -16.69 16.70 15.11
CA LEU A 216 -16.25 17.73 14.17
C LEU A 216 -17.41 18.32 13.37
N ILE A 217 -18.31 17.50 12.82
CA ILE A 217 -19.47 17.97 12.06
C ILE A 217 -20.37 18.86 12.92
N VAL A 218 -20.64 18.44 14.16
CA VAL A 218 -21.44 19.22 15.11
C VAL A 218 -20.78 20.56 15.41
N GLN A 219 -19.46 20.58 15.65
CA GLN A 219 -18.72 21.82 15.88
C GLN A 219 -18.76 22.76 14.67
N LEU A 220 -18.59 22.23 13.45
CA LEU A 220 -18.69 23.02 12.23
C LEU A 220 -20.09 23.61 12.05
N ALA A 221 -21.14 22.86 12.37
CA ALA A 221 -22.52 23.37 12.32
C ALA A 221 -22.78 24.48 13.35
N LEU A 222 -22.23 24.35 14.57
CA LEU A 222 -22.32 25.41 15.58
C LEU A 222 -21.59 26.68 15.12
N GLU A 223 -20.39 26.56 14.56
CA GLU A 223 -19.65 27.72 14.04
C GLU A 223 -20.37 28.39 12.86
N ARG A 224 -21.00 27.62 11.97
CA ARG A 224 -21.87 28.16 10.91
C ARG A 224 -23.02 28.99 11.51
N ALA A 225 -23.72 28.45 12.50
CA ALA A 225 -24.82 29.15 13.15
C ALA A 225 -24.35 30.42 13.87
N GLU A 226 -23.21 30.38 14.56
CA GLU A 226 -22.62 31.56 15.21
C GLU A 226 -22.19 32.62 14.21
N PHE A 227 -21.59 32.22 13.09
CA PHE A 227 -21.22 33.14 12.03
C PHE A 227 -22.46 33.81 11.42
N MET A 228 -23.49 33.04 11.10
CA MET A 228 -24.75 33.58 10.59
C MET A 228 -25.40 34.58 11.55
N LYS A 229 -25.38 34.32 12.86
CA LYS A 229 -25.86 35.27 13.87
C LYS A 229 -25.04 36.56 13.92
N LYS A 230 -23.73 36.51 13.65
CA LYS A 230 -22.86 37.69 13.61
C LYS A 230 -23.08 38.53 12.35
N VAL A 231 -23.33 37.88 11.22
CA VAL A 231 -23.53 38.54 9.92
C VAL A 231 -24.96 39.05 9.75
N SER A 232 -25.95 38.38 10.34
CA SER A 232 -27.35 38.83 10.38
C SER A 232 -27.92 38.70 11.81
N PRO A 233 -27.67 39.70 12.69
CA PRO A 233 -28.10 39.66 14.09
C PRO A 233 -29.62 39.74 14.26
N SER A 234 -30.32 40.28 13.27
CA SER A 234 -31.76 40.32 13.17
C SER A 234 -32.26 39.02 12.54
N GLY A 235 -32.71 38.08 13.36
CA GLY A 235 -33.48 36.92 12.89
C GLY A 235 -34.78 37.40 12.23
N LEU A 236 -34.80 37.44 10.91
CA LEU A 236 -35.99 37.49 10.07
C LEU A 236 -35.85 36.42 8.99
N LEU A 237 -36.01 35.17 9.44
CA LEU A 237 -36.73 34.14 8.71
C LEU A 237 -38.07 33.95 9.45
#